data_AF-A0A1C5TX43-F1
#
_entry.id   AF-A0A1C5TX43-F1
#
_cell.length_a   1.000
_cell.length_b   1.000
_cell.length_c   1.000
_cell.angle_alpha   90.00
_cell.angle_beta   90.00
_cell.angle_gamma   90.00
#
_symmetry.space_group_name_H-M   'P 1'
#
loop_
_entity.id
_entity.type
_entity.pdbx_description
1 polymer ?
#
loop_
_entity_poly.entity_id
_entity_poly.type
_entity_poly.pdbx_seq_one_letter_code
_entity_poly.pdbx_strand_id
1 'polypeptide(L)'
;MQNQNRNNRVYTEGQQSGKTDYPIASLLRVGKENAISTKELVRLSGCKSVRDLQECIFQERCAGAIICSGSGAGYWLPKDKEEIRKFCETMEKRARNTFNATKSARRALELPEGQLDITE
;
A
#
# COMPACT_ATOMS: atom_id res chain seq x y z
N MET A 1 19.44 2.59 -19.61
CA MET A 1 18.43 1.64 -20.15
C MET A 1 17.40 1.39 -19.06
N GLN A 2 16.18 1.90 -19.22
CA GLN A 2 15.09 1.71 -18.25
C GLN A 2 14.64 0.26 -18.29
N ASN A 3 14.89 -0.48 -17.22
CA ASN A 3 14.46 -1.86 -17.07
C ASN A 3 12.94 -1.87 -16.88
N GLN A 4 12.21 -1.90 -18.00
CA GLN A 4 10.76 -1.95 -18.05
C GLN A 4 10.29 -3.19 -17.28
N ASN A 5 9.71 -2.99 -16.09
CA ASN A 5 9.14 -4.07 -15.31
C ASN A 5 7.96 -4.68 -16.08
N ARG A 6 8.16 -5.88 -16.66
CA ARG A 6 7.12 -6.62 -17.38
C ARG A 6 5.87 -6.85 -16.52
N ASN A 7 6.01 -6.89 -15.20
CA ASN A 7 4.91 -7.12 -14.26
C ASN A 7 3.99 -5.90 -14.09
N ASN A 8 4.42 -4.70 -14.48
CA ASN A 8 3.65 -3.45 -14.33
C ASN A 8 3.28 -2.81 -15.68
N ARG A 9 3.45 -3.54 -16.79
CA ARG A 9 3.29 -3.05 -18.18
C ARG A 9 1.85 -2.63 -18.54
N VAL A 10 0.87 -3.01 -17.71
CA VAL A 10 -0.56 -2.78 -17.91
C VAL A 10 -1.01 -1.43 -17.32
N TYR A 11 -0.24 -0.83 -16.40
CA TYR A 11 -0.64 0.37 -15.65
C TYR A 11 -0.29 1.70 -16.35
N THR A 12 0.25 1.67 -17.57
CA THR A 12 0.82 2.86 -18.21
C THR A 12 -0.19 3.93 -18.67
N GLU A 13 -1.50 3.69 -18.56
CA GLU A 13 -2.52 4.60 -19.08
C GLU A 13 -3.61 4.91 -18.05
N GLY A 14 -3.57 6.15 -17.54
CA GLY A 14 -4.77 6.90 -17.21
C GLY A 14 -5.33 6.73 -15.79
N GLN A 15 -4.90 7.59 -14.88
CA GLN A 15 -5.78 8.45 -14.06
C GLN A 15 -4.91 9.36 -13.17
N GLN A 16 -4.66 10.58 -13.63
CA GLN A 16 -4.09 11.63 -12.79
C GLN A 16 -5.14 12.04 -11.76
N SER A 17 -5.02 11.51 -10.55
CA SER A 17 -5.61 12.16 -9.38
C SER A 17 -4.89 13.51 -9.24
N GLY A 18 -5.62 14.62 -9.08
CA GLY A 18 -5.04 15.97 -8.88
C GLY A 18 -4.22 16.14 -7.58
N LYS A 19 -3.77 15.03 -6.99
CA LYS A 19 -3.00 14.90 -5.74
C LYS A 19 -1.51 14.61 -5.98
N THR A 20 -1.09 14.22 -7.20
CA THR A 20 0.32 13.96 -7.56
C THR A 20 0.67 14.49 -8.94
N ASP A 21 1.93 14.90 -9.11
CA ASP A 21 2.44 15.38 -10.39
C ASP A 21 2.68 14.21 -11.36
N TYR A 22 2.94 13.02 -10.82
CA TYR A 22 3.26 11.79 -11.56
C TYR A 22 2.56 10.57 -10.94
N PRO A 23 2.29 9.50 -11.72
CA PRO A 23 1.93 8.20 -11.16
C PRO A 23 3.03 7.69 -10.25
N ILE A 24 2.69 7.25 -9.03
CA ILE A 24 3.64 6.78 -8.03
C ILE A 24 4.49 5.64 -8.57
N ALA A 25 3.91 4.68 -9.29
CA ALA A 25 4.64 3.55 -9.86
C ALA A 25 5.81 3.97 -10.76
N SER A 26 5.70 5.11 -11.47
CA SER A 26 6.78 5.63 -12.34
C SER A 26 7.99 6.16 -11.59
N LEU A 27 7.83 6.50 -10.31
CA LEU A 27 8.88 6.99 -9.42
C LEU A 27 9.63 5.87 -8.71
N LEU A 28 9.13 4.63 -8.80
CA LEU A 28 9.66 3.49 -8.09
C LEU A 28 10.67 2.70 -8.92
N ARG A 29 11.66 2.15 -8.22
CA ARG A 29 12.67 1.25 -8.81
C ARG A 29 12.29 -0.21 -8.56
N VAL A 30 12.80 -1.08 -9.43
CA VAL A 30 12.56 -2.53 -9.37
C VAL A 30 13.44 -3.18 -8.31
N GLY A 31 12.87 -4.07 -7.49
CA GLY A 31 13.53 -4.81 -6.42
C GLY A 31 13.42 -4.15 -5.05
N LYS A 32 13.19 -4.95 -4.00
CA LYS A 32 13.09 -4.49 -2.61
C LYS A 32 14.36 -3.78 -2.13
N GLU A 33 15.51 -4.19 -2.65
CA GLU A 33 16.81 -3.55 -2.41
C GLU A 33 16.87 -2.08 -2.85
N ASN A 34 16.00 -1.67 -3.78
CA ASN A 34 15.91 -0.31 -4.30
C ASN A 34 14.71 0.45 -3.73
N ALA A 35 14.15 -0.02 -2.61
CA ALA A 35 12.97 0.60 -2.01
C ALA A 35 13.24 2.05 -1.60
N ILE A 36 12.29 2.92 -1.91
CA ILE A 36 12.34 4.33 -1.58
C ILE A 36 11.57 4.61 -0.30
N SER A 37 12.17 5.41 0.60
CA SER A 37 11.52 5.78 1.84
C SER A 37 10.24 6.58 1.59
N THR A 38 9.27 6.48 2.51
CA THR A 38 8.01 7.26 2.44
C THR A 38 8.28 8.76 2.33
N LYS A 39 9.21 9.28 3.14
CA LYS A 39 9.55 10.72 3.16
C LYS A 39 10.07 11.19 1.80
N GLU A 40 10.95 10.41 1.20
CA GLU A 40 11.50 10.74 -0.11
C GLU A 40 10.45 10.61 -1.21
N LEU A 41 9.59 9.58 -1.14
CA LEU A 41 8.54 9.41 -2.14
C LEU A 41 7.48 10.52 -2.09
N VAL A 42 7.14 11.04 -0.91
CA VAL A 42 6.29 12.24 -0.78
C VAL A 42 6.95 13.43 -1.49
N ARG A 43 8.25 13.66 -1.27
CA ARG A 43 9.00 14.75 -1.90
C ARG A 43 9.02 14.63 -3.44
N LEU A 44 9.21 13.43 -3.97
CA LEU A 44 9.31 13.19 -5.42
C LEU A 44 7.95 13.18 -6.14
N SER A 45 6.88 12.78 -5.46
CA SER A 45 5.55 12.65 -6.07
C SER A 45 4.74 13.96 -6.10
N GLY A 46 5.18 14.99 -5.37
CA GLY A 46 4.40 16.21 -5.18
C GLY A 46 3.22 16.04 -4.20
N CYS A 47 3.10 14.88 -3.54
CA CYS A 47 2.09 14.67 -2.50
C CYS A 47 2.25 15.70 -1.38
N LYS A 48 1.13 16.27 -0.91
CA LYS A 48 1.15 17.22 0.22
C LYS A 48 1.40 16.52 1.56
N SER A 49 1.09 15.24 1.65
CA SER A 49 1.23 14.46 2.88
C SER A 49 1.47 12.97 2.61
N VAL A 50 1.89 12.25 3.65
CA VAL A 50 1.96 10.78 3.64
C VAL A 50 0.59 10.15 3.39
N ARG A 51 -0.49 10.79 3.87
CA ARG A 51 -1.85 10.30 3.67
C ARG A 51 -2.24 10.38 2.19
N ASP A 52 -1.94 11.49 1.53
CA ASP A 52 -2.20 11.65 0.09
C ASP A 52 -1.41 10.63 -0.72
N LEU A 53 -0.14 10.39 -0.37
CA LEU A 53 0.69 9.37 -1.00
C LEU A 53 0.07 7.98 -0.86
N GLN A 54 -0.37 7.61 0.34
CA GLN A 54 -0.99 6.31 0.59
C GLN A 54 -2.30 6.13 -0.18
N GLU A 55 -3.09 7.20 -0.29
CA GLU A 55 -4.33 7.19 -1.09
C GLU A 55 -4.02 7.00 -2.57
N CYS A 56 -3.05 7.72 -3.12
CA CYS A 56 -2.64 7.55 -4.50
C CYS A 56 -2.15 6.12 -4.77
N ILE A 57 -1.26 5.60 -3.91
CA ILE A 57 -0.80 4.19 -3.99
C ILE A 57 -1.96 3.20 -3.94
N PHE A 58 -2.97 3.45 -3.10
CA PHE A 58 -4.17 2.62 -3.04
C PHE A 58 -4.92 2.63 -4.38
N GLN A 59 -5.16 3.81 -4.97
CA GLN A 59 -5.81 3.92 -6.27
C GLN A 59 -5.01 3.19 -7.36
N GLU A 60 -3.69 3.37 -7.41
CA GLU A 60 -2.84 2.68 -8.39
C GLU A 60 -2.93 1.16 -8.25
N ARG A 61 -2.88 0.66 -7.01
CA ARG A 61 -3.02 -0.77 -6.71
C ARG A 61 -4.39 -1.31 -7.12
N CYS A 62 -5.47 -0.57 -6.85
CA CYS A 62 -6.82 -0.94 -7.28
C CYS A 62 -6.95 -1.00 -8.81
N ALA A 63 -6.23 -0.14 -9.52
CA ALA A 63 -6.13 -0.15 -10.98
C ALA A 63 -5.10 -1.15 -11.54
N GLY A 64 -4.48 -1.97 -10.69
CA GLY A 64 -3.63 -3.10 -11.08
C GLY A 64 -2.12 -2.86 -10.98
N ALA A 65 -1.68 -1.71 -10.48
CA ALA A 65 -0.25 -1.46 -10.26
C ALA A 65 0.30 -2.36 -9.14
N ILE A 66 1.38 -3.08 -9.40
CA ILE A 66 2.03 -3.92 -8.39
C ILE A 66 3.08 -3.09 -7.63
N ILE A 67 2.60 -2.20 -6.76
CA ILE A 67 3.45 -1.40 -5.87
C ILE A 67 3.61 -2.16 -4.56
N CYS A 68 4.81 -2.65 -4.27
CA CYS A 68 5.09 -3.32 -3.00
C CYS A 68 5.38 -2.30 -1.88
N SER A 69 5.09 -2.68 -0.64
CA SER A 69 5.41 -1.89 0.54
C SER A 69 5.89 -2.78 1.68
N GLY A 70 6.82 -2.29 2.49
CA GLY A 70 7.36 -3.02 3.64
C GLY A 70 7.66 -2.09 4.81
N SER A 71 7.37 -2.56 6.02
CA SER A 71 7.72 -1.84 7.25
C SER A 71 9.22 -1.53 7.28
N GLY A 72 9.58 -0.25 7.41
CA GLY A 72 10.97 0.23 7.41
C GLY A 72 11.67 0.27 6.04
N ALA A 73 11.25 -0.55 5.07
CA ALA A 73 11.86 -0.58 3.73
C ALA A 73 11.34 0.51 2.80
N GLY A 74 10.08 0.93 2.93
CA GLY A 74 9.43 1.87 2.01
C GLY A 74 8.71 1.18 0.86
N TYR A 75 8.83 1.71 -0.35
CA TYR A 75 8.07 1.28 -1.54
C TYR A 75 8.97 0.89 -2.72
N TRP A 76 8.58 -0.14 -3.48
CA TRP A 76 9.32 -0.61 -4.66
C TRP A 76 8.39 -1.30 -5.66
N LEU A 77 8.88 -1.52 -6.88
CA LEU A 77 8.26 -2.45 -7.84
C LEU A 77 8.89 -3.83 -7.70
N PRO A 78 8.14 -4.94 -7.72
CA PRO A 78 8.71 -6.26 -7.54
C PRO A 78 9.60 -6.66 -8.71
N LYS A 79 10.76 -7.26 -8.42
CA LYS A 79 11.68 -7.78 -9.45
C LYS A 79 11.33 -9.19 -9.93
N ASP A 80 10.67 -9.98 -9.09
CA ASP A 80 10.35 -11.38 -9.36
C ASP A 80 9.05 -11.80 -8.65
N LYS A 81 8.61 -13.04 -8.92
CA LYS A 81 7.40 -13.62 -8.30
C LYS A 81 7.56 -13.86 -6.80
N GLU A 82 8.79 -14.00 -6.31
CA GLU A 82 9.05 -14.20 -4.88
C GLU A 82 8.75 -12.92 -4.08
N GLU A 83 9.16 -11.76 -4.58
CA GLU A 83 8.82 -10.47 -3.98
C GLU A 83 7.30 -10.22 -4.00
N ILE A 84 6.62 -10.60 -5.09
CA ILE A 84 5.15 -10.53 -5.17
C ILE A 84 4.53 -11.42 -4.10
N ARG A 85 4.95 -12.69 -4.00
CA ARG A 85 4.40 -13.63 -3.01
C ARG A 85 4.59 -13.12 -1.58
N LYS A 86 5.81 -12.69 -1.22
CA LYS A 86 6.11 -12.14 0.11
C LYS A 86 5.29 -10.89 0.43
N PHE A 87 5.04 -10.05 -0.59
CA PHE A 87 4.19 -8.89 -0.44
C PHE A 87 2.73 -9.28 -0.17
N CYS A 88 2.16 -10.22 -0.93
CA CYS A 88 0.82 -10.75 -0.69
C CYS A 88 0.68 -11.34 0.72
N GLU A 89 1.61 -12.22 1.14
CA GLU A 89 1.62 -12.82 2.47
C GLU A 89 1.61 -11.76 3.59
N THR A 90 2.40 -10.69 3.42
CA THR A 90 2.45 -9.57 4.37
C THR A 90 1.12 -8.82 4.43
N MET A 91 0.51 -8.53 3.28
CA MET A 91 -0.76 -7.82 3.19
C MET A 91 -1.92 -8.65 3.77
N GLU A 92 -1.95 -9.94 3.48
CA GLU A 92 -2.95 -10.86 4.03
C GLU A 92 -2.83 -11.00 5.54
N LYS A 93 -1.59 -11.11 6.06
CA LYS A 93 -1.36 -11.14 7.52
C LYS A 93 -1.84 -9.84 8.16
N ARG A 94 -1.54 -8.69 7.56
CA ARG A 94 -2.05 -7.39 8.03
C ARG A 94 -3.57 -7.37 8.03
N ALA A 95 -4.23 -7.80 6.96
CA ALA A 95 -5.69 -7.84 6.87
C ALA A 95 -6.29 -8.71 7.98
N ARG A 96 -5.78 -9.94 8.19
CA ARG A 96 -6.23 -10.82 9.28
C ARG A 96 -6.05 -10.17 10.65
N ASN A 97 -4.90 -9.55 10.91
CA ASN A 97 -4.65 -8.85 12.17
C ASN A 97 -5.62 -7.67 12.38
N THR A 98 -5.91 -6.90 11.33
CA THR A 98 -6.89 -5.81 11.39
C THR A 98 -8.28 -6.35 11.70
N PHE A 99 -8.73 -7.42 11.03
CA PHE A 99 -10.02 -8.04 11.35
C PHE A 99 -10.10 -8.52 12.79
N ASN A 100 -9.07 -9.22 13.28
CA ASN A 100 -9.00 -9.69 14.66
C ASN A 100 -9.04 -8.54 15.67
N ALA A 101 -8.32 -7.45 15.42
CA ALA A 101 -8.31 -6.28 16.29
C ALA A 101 -9.70 -5.60 16.39
N THR A 102 -10.51 -5.66 15.33
CA THR A 102 -11.87 -5.12 15.34
C THR A 102 -12.92 -6.07 15.96
N LYS A 103 -12.55 -7.30 16.30
CA LYS A 103 -13.50 -8.33 16.77
C LYS A 103 -14.21 -7.94 18.06
N SER A 104 -13.48 -7.40 19.03
CA SER A 104 -14.05 -6.94 20.32
C SER A 104 -14.99 -5.75 20.11
N ALA A 105 -14.57 -4.77 19.30
CA ALA A 105 -15.40 -3.61 18.97
C ALA A 105 -16.71 -4.03 18.27
N ARG A 106 -16.67 -5.02 17.37
CA ARG A 106 -17.88 -5.57 16.73
C ARG A 106 -18.79 -6.27 17.74
N ARG A 107 -18.24 -7.10 18.62
CA ARG A 107 -19.00 -7.77 19.69
C ARG A 107 -19.69 -6.76 20.59
N ALA A 108 -19.03 -5.64 20.91
CA ALA A 108 -19.61 -4.57 21.71
C ALA A 108 -20.85 -3.93 21.07
N LEU A 109 -20.94 -3.88 19.73
CA LEU A 109 -22.12 -3.40 19.01
C LEU A 109 -23.32 -4.37 19.04
N GLU A 110 -23.09 -5.64 19.36
CA GLU A 110 -24.15 -6.66 19.47
C GLU A 110 -24.77 -6.71 20.88
N LEU A 111 -24.14 -6.06 21.86
CA LEU A 111 -24.64 -5.99 23.23
C LEU A 111 -25.75 -4.92 23.33
N PRO A 112 -26.81 -5.15 24.11
CA PRO A 112 -27.82 -4.12 24.39
C PRO A 112 -27.19 -2.86 25.00
N GLU A 113 -27.77 -1.69 24.70
CA GLU A 113 -27.30 -0.40 25.24
C GLU A 113 -27.22 -0.46 26.78
N GLY A 114 -26.04 -0.17 27.34
CA GLY A 114 -25.78 -0.15 28.78
C GLY A 114 -24.94 -1.30 29.34
N GLN A 115 -24.61 -2.32 28.55
CA GLN A 115 -23.81 -3.46 28.99
C GLN A 115 -22.52 -3.60 28.17
N LEU A 116 -21.68 -2.56 28.15
CA LEU A 116 -20.30 -2.70 27.68
C LEU A 116 -19.50 -3.42 28.76
N ASP A 117 -19.48 -4.75 28.70
CA ASP A 117 -18.60 -5.56 29.55
C ASP A 117 -17.15 -5.35 29.10
N ILE A 118 -16.52 -4.35 29.71
CA ILE A 118 -15.10 -4.04 29.60
C ILE A 118 -14.32 -5.01 30.51
N THR A 119 -14.28 -6.29 30.15
CA THR A 119 -13.40 -7.24 30.82
C THR A 119 -12.38 -7.84 29.85
N GLU A 120 -11.11 -7.74 30.26
CA GLU A 120 -9.88 -8.14 29.54
C GLU A 120 -9.75 -9.65 29.33
#